data_AF-E2X595-F1
#
_entry.id   AF-E2X595-F1
#
_cell.length_a   1.000
_cell.length_b   1.000
_cell.length_c   1.000
_cell.angle_alpha   90.00
_cell.angle_beta   90.00
_cell.angle_gamma   90.00
#
_symmetry.space_group_name_H-M   'P 1'
#
loop_
_entity.id
_entity.type
_entity.pdbx_description
1 polymer ?
#
loop_
_entity_poly.entity_id
_entity_poly.type
_entity_poly.pdbx_seq_one_letter_code
_entity_poly.pdbx_strand_id
1 'polypeptide(L)'
;MLLDDEWCAFLAEHHFLVGLSLDGPPEIHNQYRVTKGGRPTHKLVMRALTLLQKHHVDYNVLVCVNRTSAQQPLQVYDFLVMLPISRTCVFQ
;
A
#
# COMPACT_ATOMS: atom_id res chain seq x y z
N MET A 1 -11.28 -2.20 -4.12
CA MET A 1 -9.99 -2.91 -4.27
C MET A 1 -10.28 -4.18 -5.03
N LEU A 2 -9.53 -4.46 -6.09
CA LEU A 2 -9.80 -5.57 -7.02
C LEU A 2 -8.91 -6.80 -6.77
N LEU A 3 -7.92 -6.70 -5.89
CA LEU A 3 -7.00 -7.80 -5.61
C LEU A 3 -7.68 -8.86 -4.71
N ASP A 4 -7.64 -10.11 -5.16
CA ASP A 4 -8.11 -11.31 -4.46
C ASP A 4 -7.09 -12.45 -4.62
N ASP A 5 -7.43 -13.65 -4.13
CA ASP A 5 -6.54 -14.81 -4.18
C ASP A 5 -6.21 -15.27 -5.61
N GLU A 6 -7.17 -15.21 -6.54
CA GLU A 6 -6.96 -15.63 -7.94
C GLU A 6 -5.97 -14.70 -8.65
N TRP A 7 -6.14 -13.39 -8.47
CA TRP A 7 -5.19 -12.41 -8.98
C TRP A 7 -3.81 -12.55 -8.35
N CYS A 8 -3.72 -12.78 -7.04
CA CYS A 8 -2.42 -12.94 -6.38
C CYS A 8 -1.69 -14.19 -6.87
N ALA A 9 -2.40 -15.31 -7.06
CA ALA A 9 -1.82 -16.53 -7.61
C ALA A 9 -1.26 -16.29 -9.02
N PHE A 10 -2.03 -15.61 -9.89
CA PHE A 10 -1.58 -15.25 -11.23
C PHE A 10 -0.33 -14.34 -11.21
N LEU A 11 -0.32 -13.32 -10.35
CA LEU A 11 0.81 -12.39 -10.24
C LEU A 11 2.08 -13.10 -9.74
N ALA A 12 1.93 -14.04 -8.81
CA ALA A 12 3.02 -14.87 -8.31
C ALA A 12 3.56 -15.82 -9.39
N GLU A 13 2.67 -16.55 -10.07
CA GLU A 13 3.02 -17.49 -11.15
C GLU A 13 3.85 -16.82 -12.25
N HIS A 14 3.48 -15.60 -12.61
CA HIS A 14 4.16 -14.83 -13.65
C HIS A 14 5.24 -13.87 -13.12
N HIS A 15 5.57 -13.94 -11.82
CA HIS A 15 6.66 -13.18 -11.21
C HIS A 15 6.55 -11.66 -11.43
N PHE A 16 5.33 -11.12 -11.36
CA PHE A 16 5.12 -9.67 -11.45
C PHE A 16 5.64 -8.96 -10.20
N LEU A 17 6.35 -7.85 -10.42
CA LEU A 17 6.62 -6.87 -9.37
C LEU A 17 5.45 -5.88 -9.27
N VAL A 18 4.75 -5.87 -8.14
CA VAL A 18 3.57 -5.06 -7.91
C VAL A 18 3.90 -3.78 -7.13
N GLY A 19 3.48 -2.62 -7.64
CA GLY A 19 3.52 -1.37 -6.88
C GLY A 19 2.25 -1.18 -6.05
N LEU A 20 2.32 -1.33 -4.74
CA LEU A 20 1.20 -1.10 -3.83
C LEU A 20 1.19 0.35 -3.35
N SER A 21 0.18 1.10 -3.76
CA SER A 21 -0.01 2.50 -3.34
C SER A 21 -0.49 2.63 -1.88
N LEU A 22 0.38 3.11 -0.99
CA LEU A 22 0.09 3.29 0.44
C LEU A 22 0.83 4.52 0.99
N ASP A 23 0.12 5.65 1.10
CA ASP A 23 0.76 6.94 1.45
C ASP A 23 1.12 7.14 2.94
N GLY A 24 0.87 6.16 3.80
CA GLY A 24 1.09 6.26 5.25
C GLY A 24 -0.14 5.81 6.07
N PRO A 25 -0.25 6.24 7.34
CA PRO A 25 -1.34 5.83 8.22
C PRO A 25 -2.72 6.30 7.70
N PRO A 26 -3.83 5.73 8.20
CA PRO A 26 -5.17 5.94 7.65
C PRO A 26 -5.56 7.41 7.46
N GLU A 27 -5.21 8.28 8.40
CA GLU A 27 -5.50 9.71 8.39
C GLU A 27 -4.78 10.46 7.27
N ILE A 28 -3.57 10.04 6.90
CA ILE A 28 -2.81 10.64 5.79
C ILE A 28 -3.26 10.01 4.46
N HIS A 29 -3.37 8.68 4.41
CA HIS A 29 -3.75 7.95 3.18
C HIS A 29 -5.15 8.33 2.70
N ASN A 30 -6.15 8.29 3.60
CA ASN A 30 -7.54 8.49 3.21
C ASN A 30 -7.90 9.95 2.91
N GLN A 31 -6.99 10.90 3.15
CA GLN A 31 -7.22 12.29 2.79
C GLN A 31 -7.30 12.47 1.26
N TYR A 32 -6.47 11.74 0.52
CA TYR A 32 -6.42 11.83 -0.95
C TYR A 32 -6.81 10.53 -1.64
N ARG A 33 -6.67 9.37 -0.98
CA ARG A 33 -7.05 8.07 -1.55
C ARG A 33 -8.40 7.64 -1.00
N VAL A 34 -9.42 7.98 -1.77
CA VAL A 34 -10.81 7.55 -1.55
C VAL A 34 -11.36 6.92 -2.81
N THR A 35 -12.37 6.07 -2.64
CA THR A 35 -13.16 5.58 -3.78
C THR A 35 -13.94 6.72 -4.45
N LYS A 36 -14.50 6.48 -5.64
CA LYS A 36 -15.38 7.46 -6.31
C LYS A 36 -16.56 7.93 -5.43
N GLY A 37 -17.01 7.09 -4.50
CA GLY A 37 -18.05 7.44 -3.52
C GLY A 37 -17.53 8.07 -2.22
N GLY A 38 -16.29 8.57 -2.20
CA GLY A 38 -15.68 9.23 -1.03
C GLY A 38 -15.30 8.30 0.13
N ARG A 39 -15.41 6.98 -0.04
CA ARG A 39 -15.08 6.02 1.04
C ARG A 39 -13.57 5.82 1.19
N PRO A 40 -13.05 5.68 2.43
CA PRO A 40 -11.63 5.46 2.71
C PRO A 40 -11.12 4.14 2.12
N THR A 41 -9.88 4.12 1.63
CA THR A 41 -9.27 2.94 1.00
C THR A 41 -8.17 2.26 1.82
N HIS A 42 -7.64 2.88 2.88
CA HIS A 42 -6.50 2.36 3.63
C HIS A 42 -6.70 0.90 4.07
N LYS A 43 -7.85 0.57 4.68
CA LYS A 43 -8.14 -0.81 5.12
C LYS A 43 -8.15 -1.82 3.96
N LEU A 44 -8.59 -1.38 2.78
CA LEU A 44 -8.58 -2.23 1.59
C LEU A 44 -7.15 -2.49 1.10
N VAL A 45 -6.28 -1.47 1.16
CA VAL A 45 -4.86 -1.55 0.82
C VAL A 45 -4.12 -2.47 1.77
N MET A 46 -4.37 -2.38 3.08
CA MET A 46 -3.79 -3.30 4.06
C MET A 46 -4.22 -4.74 3.81
N ARG A 47 -5.48 -4.99 3.44
CA ARG A 47 -5.94 -6.34 3.04
C ARG A 47 -5.21 -6.83 1.79
N ALA A 48 -5.02 -5.97 0.78
CA ALA A 48 -4.28 -6.31 -0.42
C ALA A 48 -2.81 -6.65 -0.11
N LEU A 49 -2.16 -5.90 0.79
CA LEU A 49 -0.82 -6.21 1.28
C LEU A 49 -0.74 -7.63 1.86
N THR A 50 -1.68 -8.00 2.73
CA THR A 50 -1.73 -9.35 3.31
C THR A 50 -1.94 -10.44 2.26
N LEU A 51 -2.74 -10.18 1.22
CA LEU A 51 -2.91 -11.13 0.11
C LEU A 51 -1.63 -11.30 -0.71
N LEU A 52 -0.95 -10.20 -1.06
CA LEU A 52 0.34 -10.26 -1.75
C LEU A 52 1.37 -11.06 -0.94
N GLN A 53 1.45 -10.82 0.37
CA GLN A 53 2.32 -11.55 1.28
C GLN A 53 1.96 -13.04 1.36
N LYS A 54 0.68 -13.37 1.48
CA LYS A 54 0.17 -14.75 1.55
C LYS A 54 0.58 -15.57 0.33
N HIS A 55 0.55 -14.96 -0.86
CA HIS A 55 0.88 -15.62 -2.13
C HIS A 55 2.33 -15.42 -2.56
N HIS A 56 3.18 -14.84 -1.70
CA HIS A 56 4.58 -14.57 -1.99
C HIS A 56 4.81 -13.74 -3.28
N VAL A 57 3.88 -12.82 -3.59
CA VAL A 57 4.04 -11.88 -4.70
C VAL A 57 5.09 -10.84 -4.34
N ASP A 58 5.97 -10.51 -5.28
CA ASP A 58 6.93 -9.44 -5.09
C ASP A 58 6.25 -8.07 -5.21
N TYR A 59 6.48 -7.20 -4.23
CA TYR A 59 5.88 -5.87 -4.22
C TYR A 59 6.82 -4.79 -3.69
N ASN A 60 6.57 -3.55 -4.11
CA ASN A 60 7.10 -2.34 -3.49
C ASN A 60 5.94 -1.52 -2.94
N VAL A 61 6.19 -0.78 -1.86
CA VAL A 61 5.23 0.21 -1.36
C VAL A 61 5.54 1.55 -2.01
N LEU A 62 4.54 2.15 -2.65
CA LEU A 62 4.64 3.45 -3.30
C LEU A 62 3.89 4.49 -2.47
N VAL A 63 4.60 5.52 -2.02
CA VAL A 63 4.12 6.57 -1.11
C VAL A 63 4.11 7.90 -1.85
N CYS A 64 2.93 8.49 -2.08
CA CYS A 64 2.87 9.82 -2.66
C CYS A 64 3.17 10.89 -1.60
N VAL A 65 4.14 11.76 -1.88
CA VAL A 65 4.46 12.93 -1.06
C VAL A 65 3.47 14.04 -1.39
N ASN A 66 2.68 14.43 -0.41
CA ASN A 66 1.67 15.48 -0.51
C ASN A 66 1.84 16.48 0.63
N ARG A 67 1.03 17.55 0.62
CA ARG A 67 1.13 18.62 1.62
C ARG A 67 0.98 18.11 3.05
N THR A 68 0.17 17.08 3.30
CA THR A 68 -0.02 16.51 4.64
C THR A 68 1.15 15.62 5.03
N SER A 69 1.55 14.69 4.17
CA SER A 69 2.66 13.77 4.48
C SER A 69 3.99 14.51 4.65
N ALA A 70 4.22 15.60 3.90
CA ALA A 70 5.39 16.46 4.07
C ALA A 70 5.45 17.20 5.42
N GLN A 71 4.31 17.45 6.07
CA GLN A 71 4.26 18.04 7.42
C GLN A 71 4.41 16.99 8.53
N GLN A 72 4.18 15.72 8.22
CA GLN A 72 4.23 14.61 9.17
C GLN A 72 5.12 13.45 8.68
N PRO A 73 6.36 13.71 8.23
CA PRO A 73 7.17 12.68 7.56
C PRO A 73 7.58 11.54 8.51
N LEU A 74 7.84 11.84 9.78
CA LEU A 74 8.16 10.83 10.79
C LEU A 74 7.00 9.87 11.01
N GLN A 75 5.77 10.39 11.07
CA GLN A 75 4.58 9.56 11.25
C GLN A 75 4.39 8.58 10.08
N VAL A 76 4.65 9.04 8.85
CA VAL A 76 4.62 8.19 7.65
C VAL A 76 5.74 7.15 7.70
N TYR A 77 6.96 7.56 8.01
CA TYR A 77 8.11 6.66 8.10
C TYR A 77 7.90 5.58 9.17
N ASP A 78 7.55 5.98 10.39
CA ASP A 78 7.29 5.10 11.53
C ASP A 78 6.22 4.07 11.20
N PHE A 79 5.12 4.51 10.58
CA PHE A 79 4.08 3.61 10.10
C PHE A 79 4.64 2.56 9.13
N LEU A 80 5.43 2.98 8.13
CA LEU A 80 5.96 2.07 7.11
C LEU A 80 6.96 1.06 7.67
N VAL A 81 7.86 1.47 8.57
CA VAL A 81 8.85 0.55 9.17
C VAL A 81 8.23 -0.40 10.20
N MET A 82 7.08 -0.07 10.77
CA MET A 82 6.31 -0.97 11.64
C MET A 82 5.54 -2.03 10.86
N LEU A 83 5.32 -1.86 9.54
CA LEU A 83 4.69 -2.89 8.73
C LEU A 83 5.66 -4.06 8.52
N PRO A 84 5.16 -5.31 8.45
CA PRO A 84 5.97 -6.48 8.13
C PRO A 84 6.29 -6.53 6.62
N ILE A 85 6.85 -5.45 6.09
CA ILE A 85 7.26 -5.32 4.70
C ILE A 85 8.76 -5.61 4.60
N SER A 86 9.13 -6.62 3.80
CA SER A 86 10.53 -7.00 3.59
C SER A 86 11.19 -6.23 2.43
N ARG A 87 10.49 -5.28 1.81
CA ARG A 87 10.84 -4.67 0.51
C ARG A 87 10.79 -3.13 0.53
N THR A 88 11.24 -2.53 -0.57
CA THR A 88 11.50 -1.10 -0.76
C THR A 88 10.23 -0.24 -0.70
N CYS A 89 10.33 0.87 0.05
CA CYS A 89 9.41 2.00 -0.05
C CYS A 89 9.96 3.04 -1.05
N VAL A 90 9.14 3.44 -2.02
CA VAL A 90 9.48 4.51 -2.96
C VAL A 90 8.57 5.71 -2.69
N PHE A 91 9.18 6.85 -2.38
CA PHE A 91 8.49 8.13 -2.22
C PHE A 91 8.46 8.83 -3.58
N GLN A 92 7.27 9.17 -4.06
CA GLN A 92 7.02 9.80 -5.37
C GLN A 92 6.29 11.14 -5.22
#